data_AF-A0A261EVI3-F1
#
_entry.id   AF-A0A261EVI3-F1
#
_cell.length_a   1.000
_cell.length_b   1.000
_cell.length_c   1.000
_cell.angle_alpha   90.00
_cell.angle_beta   90.00
_cell.angle_gamma   90.00
#
_symmetry.space_group_name_H-M   'P 1'
#
loop_
_entity.id
_entity.type
_entity.pdbx_description
1 polymer ?
#
loop_
_entity_poly.entity_id
_entity_poly.type
_entity_poly.pdbx_seq_one_letter_code
_entity_poly.pdbx_strand_id
1 'polypeptide(L)'
;MRFRTCIDLTVKESSWIAVALQVEQGEGNLDDAVYSTWEPIRWVAAGRADLTDKHIHDLINDESIAVRIRIAQRSDLTCEHVEQLSWDTKPSVLAQLAIRHTLSAEQRKRLALTVDEHVLTAIGENEAANLVSRMHQCETIATHSL
;
A
#
# COMPACT_ATOMS: atom_id res chain seq x y z
N MET A 1 -16.09 44.84 26.38
CA MET A 1 -15.67 44.93 24.97
C MET A 1 -14.69 43.78 24.71
N ARG A 2 -15.14 42.67 24.12
CA ARG A 2 -14.28 41.55 23.73
C ARG A 2 -14.28 41.52 22.21
N PHE A 3 -13.13 41.86 21.62
CA PHE A 3 -12.89 41.69 20.20
C PHE A 3 -12.93 40.18 19.91
N ARG A 4 -14.03 39.71 19.33
CA ARG A 4 -14.06 38.41 18.66
C ARG A 4 -13.22 38.59 17.40
N THR A 5 -12.06 37.95 17.39
CA THR A 5 -11.29 37.77 16.16
C THR A 5 -12.18 37.03 15.18
N CYS A 6 -12.62 37.75 14.15
CA CYS A 6 -13.14 37.17 12.92
C CYS A 6 -11.98 36.43 12.27
N ILE A 7 -11.76 35.18 12.68
CA ILE A 7 -11.04 34.24 11.83
C ILE A 7 -11.96 34.05 10.63
N ASP A 8 -11.52 34.56 9.50
CA ASP A 8 -12.20 34.44 8.23
C ASP A 8 -12.33 32.95 7.90
N LEU A 9 -13.52 32.39 8.11
CA LEU A 9 -13.83 30.97 7.93
C LEU A 9 -13.94 30.59 6.44
N THR A 10 -13.58 31.50 5.52
CA THR A 10 -13.70 31.32 4.06
C THR A 10 -12.48 30.64 3.42
N VAL A 11 -11.43 30.30 4.17
CA VAL A 11 -10.32 29.44 3.70
C VAL A 11 -10.47 27.99 4.22
N LYS A 12 -11.69 27.57 4.59
CA LYS A 12 -11.99 26.16 4.89
C LYS A 12 -12.26 25.32 3.64
N GLU A 13 -12.14 25.91 2.46
CA GLU A 13 -12.31 25.24 1.18
C GLU A 13 -11.01 24.56 0.73
N SER A 14 -11.08 23.24 0.53
CA SER A 14 -10.35 22.49 -0.51
C SER A 14 -8.87 22.16 -0.30
N SER A 15 -8.40 22.01 0.95
CA SER A 15 -7.12 21.32 1.16
C SER A 15 -7.33 19.82 1.19
N TRP A 16 -6.72 19.08 0.25
CA TRP A 16 -6.72 17.62 0.27
C TRP A 16 -6.19 17.06 1.61
N ILE A 17 -5.33 17.81 2.31
CA ILE A 17 -4.83 17.47 3.64
C ILE A 17 -5.97 17.42 4.65
N ALA A 18 -6.85 18.43 4.65
CA ALA A 18 -7.97 18.47 5.58
C ALA A 18 -8.93 17.30 5.34
N VAL A 19 -9.20 16.98 4.07
CA VAL A 19 -10.03 15.83 3.70
C VAL A 19 -9.36 14.52 4.11
N ALA A 20 -8.06 14.34 3.83
CA ALA A 20 -7.33 13.14 4.22
C ALA A 20 -7.33 12.93 5.75
N LEU A 21 -7.12 13.99 6.54
CA LEU A 21 -7.17 13.91 8.01
C LEU A 21 -8.58 13.55 8.53
N GLN A 22 -9.64 14.05 7.90
CA GLN A 22 -11.01 13.65 8.24
C GLN A 22 -11.26 12.17 7.93
N VAL A 23 -10.85 11.71 6.74
CA VAL A 23 -10.98 10.31 6.35
C VAL A 23 -10.19 9.40 7.29
N GLU A 24 -9.02 9.83 7.76
CA GLU A 24 -8.17 9.09 8.72
C GLU A 24 -8.86 8.93 10.08
N GLN A 25 -9.61 9.95 10.49
CA GLN A 25 -10.39 9.95 11.74
C GLN A 25 -11.68 9.14 11.64
N GLY A 26 -11.97 8.50 10.50
CA GLY A 26 -13.21 7.77 10.28
C GLY A 26 -14.37 8.64 9.80
N GLU A 27 -14.14 9.93 9.54
CA GLU A 27 -15.15 10.88 9.09
C GLU A 27 -15.20 10.96 7.55
N GLY A 28 -16.14 11.75 7.03
CA GLY A 28 -16.28 12.00 5.58
C GLY A 28 -17.03 10.92 4.81
N ASN A 29 -17.23 11.19 3.52
CA ASN A 29 -17.83 10.23 2.60
C ASN A 29 -16.76 9.25 2.11
N LEU A 30 -16.97 7.96 2.36
CA LEU A 30 -16.00 6.92 2.02
C LEU A 30 -15.87 6.73 0.50
N ASP A 31 -16.97 6.82 -0.26
CA ASP A 31 -16.94 6.66 -1.71
C ASP A 31 -16.11 7.79 -2.35
N ASP A 32 -16.33 9.03 -1.90
CA ASP A 32 -15.56 10.19 -2.35
C ASP A 32 -14.06 10.04 -2.04
N ALA A 33 -13.73 9.39 -0.91
CA ALA A 33 -12.36 9.15 -0.50
C ALA A 33 -11.69 8.03 -1.31
N VAL A 34 -12.38 6.90 -1.50
CA VAL A 34 -11.91 5.74 -2.28
C VAL A 34 -11.65 6.12 -3.74
N TYR A 35 -12.52 6.93 -4.35
CA TYR A 35 -12.42 7.33 -5.74
C TYR A 35 -11.82 8.73 -5.94
N SER A 36 -11.15 9.26 -4.91
CA SER A 36 -10.53 10.59 -4.97
C SER A 36 -9.43 10.66 -6.04
N THR A 37 -9.30 11.81 -6.70
CA THR A 37 -8.16 12.07 -7.59
C THR A 37 -6.84 12.24 -6.83
N TRP A 38 -6.88 12.48 -5.53
CA TRP A 38 -5.70 12.67 -4.69
C TRP A 38 -5.27 11.33 -4.08
N GLU A 39 -4.08 10.85 -4.46
CA GLU A 39 -3.48 9.65 -3.90
C GLU A 39 -3.49 9.62 -2.36
N PRO A 40 -3.12 10.70 -1.62
CA PRO A 40 -3.11 10.66 -0.16
C PRO A 40 -4.48 10.36 0.46
N ILE A 41 -5.56 10.84 -0.16
CA ILE A 41 -6.93 10.57 0.33
C ILE A 41 -7.26 9.09 0.12
N ARG A 42 -6.98 8.54 -1.06
CA ARG A 42 -7.18 7.11 -1.36
C ARG A 42 -6.33 6.21 -0.46
N TRP A 43 -5.09 6.61 -0.18
CA TRP A 43 -4.19 5.89 0.73
C TRP A 43 -4.75 5.82 2.14
N VAL A 44 -5.26 6.93 2.67
CA VAL A 44 -5.91 6.94 3.99
C VAL A 44 -7.18 6.09 3.96
N ALA A 45 -8.01 6.22 2.92
CA ALA A 45 -9.23 5.42 2.75
C ALA A 45 -8.94 3.91 2.76
N ALA A 46 -7.89 3.47 2.06
CA ALA A 46 -7.44 2.08 2.01
C ALA A 46 -7.14 1.48 3.40
N GLY A 47 -6.82 2.31 4.40
CA GLY A 47 -6.60 1.88 5.78
C GLY A 47 -7.86 1.72 6.62
N ARG A 48 -9.04 2.12 6.13
CA ARG A 48 -10.25 2.17 6.96
C ARG A 48 -10.94 0.81 7.13
N ALA A 49 -11.42 0.51 8.34
CA ALA A 49 -12.05 -0.77 8.64
C ALA A 49 -13.46 -0.94 8.03
N ASP A 50 -14.11 0.15 7.62
CA ASP A 50 -15.48 0.17 7.10
C ASP A 50 -15.57 0.12 5.55
N LEU A 51 -14.46 -0.24 4.87
CA LEU A 51 -14.48 -0.49 3.44
C LEU A 51 -15.38 -1.68 3.11
N THR A 52 -16.14 -1.55 2.03
CA THR A 52 -16.89 -2.68 1.45
C THR A 52 -15.95 -3.57 0.64
N ASP A 53 -16.36 -4.80 0.36
CA ASP A 53 -15.60 -5.70 -0.54
C ASP A 53 -15.37 -5.05 -1.91
N LYS A 54 -16.34 -4.30 -2.43
CA LYS A 54 -16.17 -3.54 -3.68
C LYS A 54 -15.05 -2.50 -3.57
N HIS A 55 -15.00 -1.74 -2.47
CA HIS A 55 -13.93 -0.76 -2.26
C HIS A 55 -12.56 -1.42 -2.19
N ILE A 56 -12.45 -2.55 -1.48
CA ILE A 56 -11.19 -3.30 -1.41
C ILE A 56 -10.80 -3.79 -2.80
N HIS A 57 -11.73 -4.40 -3.55
CA HIS A 57 -11.48 -4.88 -4.90
C HIS A 57 -10.97 -3.77 -5.85
N ASP A 58 -11.59 -2.59 -5.79
CA ASP A 58 -11.18 -1.45 -6.62
C ASP A 58 -9.79 -0.93 -6.19
N LEU A 59 -9.51 -0.81 -4.89
CA LEU A 59 -8.24 -0.33 -4.36
C LEU A 59 -7.07 -1.34 -4.49
N ILE A 60 -7.35 -2.64 -4.60
CA ILE A 60 -6.34 -3.65 -4.98
C ILE A 60 -5.76 -3.34 -6.36
N ASN A 61 -6.56 -2.75 -7.25
CA ASN A 61 -6.13 -2.38 -8.60
C ASN A 61 -5.77 -0.89 -8.73
N ASP A 62 -5.65 -0.16 -7.62
CA ASP A 62 -5.33 1.28 -7.63
C ASP A 62 -4.02 1.52 -8.40
N GLU A 63 -3.94 2.59 -9.18
CA GLU A 63 -2.73 2.96 -9.91
C GLU A 63 -1.52 3.17 -8.99
N SER A 64 -1.75 3.68 -7.77
CA SER A 64 -0.71 4.00 -6.81
C SER A 64 -0.24 2.77 -6.06
N ILE A 65 1.07 2.53 -6.14
CA ILE A 65 1.76 1.47 -5.40
C ILE A 65 1.57 1.67 -3.89
N ALA A 66 1.58 2.91 -3.41
CA ALA A 66 1.42 3.21 -1.99
C ALA A 66 0.03 2.78 -1.48
N VAL A 67 -1.01 3.01 -2.28
CA VAL A 67 -2.39 2.58 -1.96
C VAL A 67 -2.48 1.06 -1.95
N ARG A 68 -1.94 0.37 -2.97
CA ARG A 68 -1.95 -1.10 -3.02
C ARG A 68 -1.15 -1.74 -1.89
N ILE A 69 0.00 -1.14 -1.50
CA ILE A 69 0.74 -1.53 -0.28
C ILE A 69 -0.14 -1.42 0.95
N ARG A 70 -0.88 -0.31 1.10
CA ARG A 70 -1.76 -0.09 2.25
C ARG A 70 -2.87 -1.14 2.32
N ILE A 71 -3.44 -1.52 1.17
CA ILE A 71 -4.40 -2.62 1.09
C ILE A 71 -3.75 -3.95 1.49
N ALA A 72 -2.58 -4.29 0.95
CA ALA A 72 -1.85 -5.53 1.27
C ALA A 72 -1.45 -5.64 2.75
N GLN A 73 -1.47 -4.54 3.49
CA GLN A 73 -1.20 -4.51 4.94
C GLN A 73 -2.42 -4.84 5.81
N ARG A 74 -3.62 -4.86 5.24
CA ARG A 74 -4.85 -5.07 6.00
C ARG A 74 -4.99 -6.51 6.47
N SER A 75 -5.39 -6.73 7.71
CA SER A 75 -5.57 -8.09 8.24
C SER A 75 -6.88 -8.77 7.84
N ASP A 76 -7.84 -8.03 7.29
CA ASP A 76 -9.20 -8.49 6.98
C ASP A 76 -9.41 -8.90 5.51
N LEU A 77 -8.32 -8.99 4.72
CA LEU A 77 -8.41 -9.45 3.34
C LEU A 77 -8.91 -10.90 3.26
N THR A 78 -9.84 -11.14 2.34
CA THR A 78 -10.35 -12.48 2.02
C THR A 78 -9.31 -13.28 1.23
N CYS A 79 -9.52 -14.60 1.11
CA CYS A 79 -8.66 -15.44 0.26
C CYS A 79 -8.65 -14.97 -1.20
N GLU A 80 -9.77 -14.43 -1.70
CA GLU A 80 -9.88 -13.89 -3.06
C GLU A 80 -9.05 -12.61 -3.21
N HIS A 81 -9.13 -11.68 -2.24
CA HIS A 81 -8.30 -10.47 -2.23
C HIS A 81 -6.80 -10.80 -2.20
N VAL A 82 -6.40 -11.78 -1.38
CA VAL A 82 -5.01 -12.27 -1.30
C VAL A 82 -4.58 -12.90 -2.62
N GLU A 83 -5.44 -13.71 -3.26
CA GLU A 83 -5.13 -14.28 -4.57
C GLU A 83 -4.94 -13.19 -5.62
N GLN A 84 -5.80 -12.18 -5.66
CA GLN A 84 -5.68 -11.07 -6.60
C GLN A 84 -4.37 -10.28 -6.39
N LEU A 85 -4.06 -9.88 -5.15
CA LEU A 85 -2.81 -9.15 -4.84
C LEU A 85 -1.55 -9.97 -5.10
N SER A 86 -1.61 -11.29 -5.03
CA SER A 86 -0.44 -12.14 -5.29
C SER A 86 0.02 -12.10 -6.76
N TRP A 87 -0.77 -11.50 -7.65
CA TRP A 87 -0.42 -11.20 -9.04
C TRP A 87 0.10 -9.77 -9.24
N ASP A 88 0.25 -8.97 -8.19
CA ASP A 88 0.81 -7.62 -8.31
C ASP A 88 2.23 -7.68 -8.89
N THR A 89 2.58 -6.68 -9.69
CA THR A 89 3.89 -6.59 -10.35
C THR A 89 4.95 -5.90 -9.50
N LYS A 90 4.55 -5.28 -8.38
CA LYS A 90 5.44 -4.50 -7.52
C LYS A 90 5.91 -5.35 -6.34
N PRO A 91 7.22 -5.61 -6.23
CA PRO A 91 7.76 -6.42 -5.14
C PRO A 91 7.41 -5.88 -3.75
N SER A 92 7.33 -4.55 -3.58
CA SER A 92 6.92 -3.94 -2.32
C SER A 92 5.49 -4.31 -1.89
N VAL A 93 4.55 -4.47 -2.83
CA VAL A 93 3.19 -4.94 -2.53
C VAL A 93 3.23 -6.42 -2.14
N LEU A 94 3.91 -7.24 -2.95
CA LEU A 94 4.04 -8.68 -2.73
C LEU A 94 4.71 -9.02 -1.40
N ALA A 95 5.78 -8.29 -1.02
CA ALA A 95 6.46 -8.46 0.24
C ALA A 95 5.54 -8.16 1.43
N GLN A 96 4.75 -7.08 1.36
CA GLN A 96 3.78 -6.75 2.41
C GLN A 96 2.68 -7.81 2.51
N LEU A 97 2.17 -8.30 1.37
CA LEU A 97 1.21 -9.39 1.33
C LEU A 97 1.77 -10.65 2.01
N ALA A 98 3.00 -11.06 1.67
CA ALA A 98 3.66 -12.23 2.24
C ALA A 98 3.97 -12.09 3.74
N ILE A 99 4.32 -10.89 4.20
CA ILE A 99 4.56 -10.61 5.62
C ILE A 99 3.26 -10.72 6.43
N ARG A 100 2.13 -10.28 5.86
CA ARG A 100 0.87 -10.11 6.60
C ARG A 100 -0.08 -11.29 6.50
N HIS A 101 0.00 -12.05 5.42
CA HIS A 101 -0.95 -13.11 5.13
C HIS A 101 -0.29 -14.48 5.00
N THR A 102 -1.00 -15.50 5.47
CA THR A 102 -0.62 -16.88 5.17
C THR A 102 -0.93 -17.16 3.71
N LEU A 103 0.11 -17.31 2.90
CA LEU A 103 -0.02 -17.63 1.48
C LEU A 103 -0.26 -19.13 1.27
N SER A 104 -0.88 -19.48 0.14
CA SER A 104 -0.94 -20.86 -0.34
C SER A 104 0.42 -21.28 -0.94
N ALA A 105 0.59 -22.57 -1.20
CA ALA A 105 1.80 -23.07 -1.86
C ALA A 105 1.95 -22.50 -3.29
N GLU A 106 0.85 -22.37 -4.03
CA GLU A 106 0.87 -21.81 -5.38
C GLU A 106 1.17 -20.30 -5.39
N GLN A 107 0.61 -19.56 -4.43
CA GLN A 107 0.96 -18.14 -4.24
C GLN A 107 2.43 -17.98 -3.89
N ARG A 108 2.98 -18.78 -2.97
CA ARG A 108 4.42 -18.76 -2.66
C ARG A 108 5.29 -19.05 -3.89
N LYS A 109 4.95 -20.09 -4.67
CA LYS A 109 5.67 -20.39 -5.92
C LYS A 109 5.64 -19.21 -6.89
N ARG A 110 4.49 -18.55 -7.03
CA ARG A 110 4.35 -17.36 -7.87
C ARG A 110 5.24 -16.22 -7.40
N LEU A 111 5.22 -15.91 -6.09
CA LEU A 111 6.06 -14.86 -5.51
C LEU A 111 7.56 -15.19 -5.58
N ALA A 112 7.94 -16.47 -5.51
CA ALA A 112 9.33 -16.93 -5.65
C ALA A 112 9.92 -16.67 -7.05
N LEU A 113 9.08 -16.39 -8.06
CA LEU A 113 9.55 -15.99 -9.39
C LEU A 113 10.02 -14.52 -9.45
N THR A 114 9.81 -13.75 -8.37
CA THR A 114 10.32 -12.38 -8.29
C THR A 114 11.80 -12.38 -7.94
N VAL A 115 12.58 -11.57 -8.66
CA VAL A 115 13.99 -11.32 -8.34
C VAL A 115 14.08 -10.15 -7.36
N ASP A 116 13.46 -10.31 -6.20
CA ASP A 116 13.44 -9.28 -5.16
C ASP A 116 13.75 -9.90 -3.79
N GLU A 117 14.79 -9.37 -3.15
CA GLU A 117 15.29 -9.86 -1.87
C GLU A 117 14.22 -9.82 -0.76
N HIS A 118 13.40 -8.77 -0.72
CA HIS A 118 12.40 -8.59 0.33
C HIS A 118 11.24 -9.56 0.16
N VAL A 119 10.79 -9.79 -1.08
CA VAL A 119 9.75 -10.79 -1.36
C VAL A 119 10.24 -12.18 -0.99
N LEU A 120 11.45 -12.56 -1.46
CA LEU A 120 12.03 -13.88 -1.19
C LEU A 120 12.22 -14.11 0.31
N THR A 121 12.71 -13.11 1.04
CA THR A 121 12.82 -13.17 2.51
C THR A 121 11.45 -13.35 3.16
N ALA A 122 10.43 -12.59 2.71
CA ALA A 122 9.09 -12.64 3.28
C ALA A 122 8.40 -14.00 3.09
N ILE A 123 8.68 -14.71 2.01
CA ILE A 123 8.16 -16.07 1.77
C ILE A 123 9.05 -17.18 2.35
N GLY A 124 10.20 -16.83 2.93
CA GLY A 124 11.13 -17.77 3.57
C GLY A 124 12.21 -18.36 2.66
N GLU A 125 12.35 -17.88 1.43
CA GLU A 125 13.35 -18.32 0.44
C GLU A 125 14.72 -17.64 0.68
N ASN A 126 15.29 -17.85 1.87
CA ASN A 126 16.46 -17.11 2.36
C ASN A 126 17.73 -17.30 1.51
N GLU A 127 17.95 -18.49 0.93
CA GLU A 127 19.11 -18.74 0.07
C GLU A 127 19.03 -17.91 -1.22
N ALA A 128 17.85 -17.86 -1.83
CA ALA A 128 17.59 -17.05 -3.02
C ALA A 128 17.70 -15.55 -2.69
N ALA A 129 17.13 -15.11 -1.57
CA ALA A 129 17.25 -13.72 -1.11
C ALA A 129 18.72 -13.31 -0.93
N ASN A 130 19.53 -14.13 -0.26
CA ASN A 130 20.96 -13.88 -0.06
C ASN A 130 21.77 -13.87 -1.37
N LEU A 131 21.36 -14.66 -2.38
CA LEU A 131 21.97 -14.60 -3.70
C LEU A 131 21.67 -13.26 -4.38
N VAL A 132 20.40 -12.85 -4.40
CA VAL A 132 19.96 -11.57 -4.99
C VAL A 132 20.62 -10.38 -4.29
N SER A 133 20.70 -10.39 -2.97
CA SER A 133 21.38 -9.33 -2.20
C SER A 133 22.83 -9.14 -2.63
N ARG A 134 23.58 -10.25 -2.78
CA ARG A 134 24.98 -10.20 -3.24
C ARG A 134 25.12 -9.71 -4.68
N MET A 135 24.16 -10.03 -5.55
CA MET A 135 24.16 -9.53 -6.94
C MET A 135 24.13 -8.00 -6.97
N HIS A 136 23.22 -7.37 -6.21
CA HIS A 136 23.11 -5.91 -6.17
C HIS A 136 24.33 -5.22 -5.51
N GLN A 137 24.96 -5.87 -4.52
CA GLN A 137 26.17 -5.35 -3.88
C GLN A 137 27.37 -5.31 -4.83
N CYS A 138 27.52 -6.31 -5.72
CA CYS A 138 28.58 -6.32 -6.73
C CYS A 138 28.44 -5.19 -7.76
N GLU A 139 27.22 -4.84 -8.16
CA GLU A 139 26.95 -3.75 -9.10
C GLU A 139 27.34 -2.38 -8.53
N THR A 140 27.08 -2.18 -7.23
CA THR A 140 27.37 -0.90 -6.55
C THR A 140 28.87 -0.62 -6.50
N ILE A 141 29.71 -1.62 -6.20
CA ILE A 141 31.17 -1.48 -6.11
C ILE A 141 31.80 -1.16 -7.47
N ALA A 142 31.26 -1.72 -8.56
CA ALA A 142 31.73 -1.46 -9.91
C ALA A 142 31.53 0.01 -10.35
N THR A 143 30.46 0.66 -9.88
CA THR A 143 30.16 2.07 -10.23
C THR A 143 30.95 3.12 -9.45
N HIS A 144 31.58 2.78 -8.33
CA HIS A 144 32.41 3.70 -7.53
C HIS A 144 33.92 3.56 -7.79
N SER A 145 34.31 2.70 -8.73
CA SER A 145 35.71 2.47 -9.11
C SER A 145 36.07 3.10 -10.48
N LEU A 146 35.23 4.00 -10.99
CA LEU A 146 35.41 4.78 -12.23
C LEU A 146 35.41 6.28 -11.91
#